data_AF-A0A380FFU7-F1
#
_entry.id   AF-A0A380FFU7-F1
#
_cell.length_a   1.000
_cell.length_b   1.000
_cell.length_c   1.000
_cell.angle_alpha   90.00
_cell.angle_beta   90.00
_cell.angle_gamma   90.00
#
_symmetry.space_group_name_H-M   'P 1'
#
loop_
_entity.id
_entity.type
_entity.pdbx_description
1 polymer ?
#
loop_
_entity_poly.entity_id
_entity_poly.type
_entity_poly.pdbx_seq_one_letter_code
_entity_poly.pdbx_strand_id
1 'polypeptide(L)'
;MYQDMIDSGLVHTVEPEDIKKWSAEDEYATFVNTVHLKLPLEWLKDKIIVDSLGLHSNNQRHTNETEKILTSSDLILYVSYFNHSFTDNDKRFIEHMKDMNQLNENQAFKMIINATDLAESEEDLNAVIEYVGDALEQVNMKSDIFAVSSRAALKSGDTGIDKLRDSIVHFAQVESKGILQKQMLGQLEHISNAFDDMIEESKHNQSQIAQRKKKLTQYDQTQIISQSLLQPAEQRTANEVEDQIYHLSERLKIQLLDEVKSVYNGQMTKNSDFSAEKRISTKTYLDQIHQRLYLEQSLLVERIKKYFVEQLLMEIAPLKQKLEQIHVFFEPDFKDIDESLNEPLLKIDLDSLVKALPKSLTKKNILQPKTQSEIQEQINTTTMEFLSSGIADLRKALNDIVSSLQSQVDQHCYAIEADLHQQIKSLLAFDLDNQLIQQLEETNKNITRNIESIERIYLMTNKILLIDGMALLFRHFYATSLHNQFMRTSTGMPTNGVQGFVRHVFTAINEIDPSHVAVCWDMGKATFRNEMYDGYKQNRPAPPEELIPQFDFVKEVSNQFGFVNIGVQNYEADDVIGTLAQAYSDEHQIYVITGDREYFTVY
;
A
#
# COMPACT_ATOMS: atom_id res chain seq x y z
N MET A 1 -20.27 -8.52 -43.62
CA MET A 1 -19.11 -7.70 -44.06
C MET A 1 -18.50 -6.92 -42.90
N TYR A 2 -19.15 -5.88 -42.35
CA TYR A 2 -18.60 -5.16 -41.19
C TYR A 2 -18.54 -6.01 -39.91
N GLN A 3 -19.52 -6.89 -39.69
CA GLN A 3 -19.51 -7.85 -38.58
C GLN A 3 -18.33 -8.84 -38.69
N ASP A 4 -18.10 -9.39 -39.89
CA ASP A 4 -17.02 -10.35 -40.14
C ASP A 4 -15.61 -9.71 -40.03
N MET A 5 -15.48 -8.42 -40.35
CA MET A 5 -14.23 -7.65 -40.20
C MET A 5 -13.86 -7.41 -38.72
N ILE A 6 -14.85 -7.28 -37.85
CA ILE A 6 -14.64 -7.10 -36.39
C ILE A 6 -14.27 -8.43 -35.73
N ASP A 7 -14.89 -9.54 -36.15
CA ASP A 7 -14.73 -10.84 -35.49
C ASP A 7 -13.44 -11.58 -35.90
N SER A 8 -12.88 -11.31 -37.09
CA SER A 8 -11.82 -12.14 -37.69
C SER A 8 -10.49 -11.44 -37.99
N GLY A 9 -10.41 -10.11 -37.90
CA GLY A 9 -9.20 -9.33 -38.20
C GLY A 9 -8.61 -9.62 -39.59
N LEU A 10 -9.20 -9.06 -40.65
CA LEU A 10 -8.71 -9.24 -42.02
C LEU A 10 -7.53 -8.30 -42.33
N VAL A 11 -6.40 -8.86 -42.76
CA VAL A 11 -5.28 -8.08 -43.32
C VAL A 11 -5.58 -7.76 -44.79
N HIS A 12 -5.62 -6.48 -45.16
CA HIS A 12 -5.85 -6.02 -46.53
C HIS A 12 -4.65 -5.22 -47.03
N THR A 13 -4.14 -5.57 -48.22
CA THR A 13 -3.12 -4.77 -48.90
C THR A 13 -3.80 -3.59 -49.59
N VAL A 14 -3.36 -2.37 -49.31
CA VAL A 14 -3.90 -1.14 -49.89
C VAL A 14 -2.90 -0.62 -50.91
N GLU A 15 -3.38 -0.19 -52.09
CA GLU A 15 -2.51 0.42 -53.08
C GLU A 15 -1.97 1.77 -52.57
N PRO A 16 -0.72 2.17 -52.90
CA PRO A 16 -0.12 3.40 -52.38
C PRO A 16 -0.96 4.68 -52.63
N GLU A 17 -1.71 4.69 -53.72
CA GLU A 17 -2.60 5.79 -54.13
C GLU A 17 -3.81 5.95 -53.20
N ASP A 18 -4.25 4.86 -52.57
CA ASP A 18 -5.38 4.83 -51.64
C ASP A 18 -4.97 5.18 -50.20
N ILE A 19 -3.66 5.28 -49.88
CA ILE A 19 -3.20 5.61 -48.52
C ILE A 19 -3.82 6.93 -48.04
N LYS A 20 -3.88 7.94 -48.92
CA LYS A 20 -4.45 9.25 -48.60
C LYS A 20 -5.92 9.15 -48.20
N LYS A 21 -6.68 8.26 -48.85
CA LYS A 21 -8.08 7.98 -48.53
C LYS A 21 -8.21 7.44 -47.11
N TRP A 22 -7.39 6.45 -46.75
CA TRP A 22 -7.43 5.84 -45.42
C TRP A 22 -6.81 6.69 -44.30
N SER A 23 -5.97 7.68 -44.62
CA SER A 23 -5.28 8.50 -43.63
C SER A 23 -5.83 9.91 -43.45
N ALA A 24 -6.46 10.51 -44.48
CA ALA A 24 -6.82 11.94 -44.49
C ALA A 24 -8.30 12.21 -44.81
N GLU A 25 -9.05 11.24 -45.34
CA GLU A 25 -10.49 11.40 -45.57
C GLU A 25 -11.27 10.86 -44.36
N ASP A 26 -11.91 11.75 -43.59
CA ASP A 26 -12.58 11.44 -42.32
C ASP A 26 -13.54 10.25 -42.39
N GLU A 27 -14.26 10.08 -43.50
CA GLU A 27 -15.20 8.97 -43.73
C GLU A 27 -14.55 7.59 -43.64
N TYR A 28 -13.26 7.49 -44.01
CA TYR A 28 -12.49 6.25 -44.00
C TYR A 28 -11.51 6.18 -42.84
N ALA A 29 -10.87 7.31 -42.48
CA ALA A 29 -9.90 7.39 -41.41
C ALA A 29 -10.50 7.01 -40.03
N THR A 30 -11.81 7.21 -39.83
CA THR A 30 -12.52 6.80 -38.59
C THR A 30 -12.45 5.29 -38.31
N PHE A 31 -12.24 4.46 -39.34
CA PHE A 31 -12.11 3.01 -39.21
C PHE A 31 -10.67 2.54 -38.99
N VAL A 32 -9.70 3.45 -39.04
CA VAL A 32 -8.28 3.14 -38.85
C VAL A 32 -7.90 3.34 -37.39
N ASN A 33 -7.41 2.28 -36.74
CA ASN A 33 -6.95 2.36 -35.35
C ASN A 33 -5.54 2.96 -35.24
N THR A 34 -4.61 2.50 -36.09
CA THR A 34 -3.20 2.90 -36.04
C THR A 34 -2.58 2.76 -37.43
N VAL A 35 -1.73 3.71 -37.82
CA VAL A 35 -0.96 3.65 -39.07
C VAL A 35 0.52 3.49 -38.72
N HIS A 36 1.13 2.40 -39.18
CA HIS A 36 2.56 2.16 -39.03
C HIS A 36 3.30 2.49 -40.34
N LEU A 37 4.07 3.58 -40.33
CA LEU A 37 4.88 4.00 -41.48
C LEU A 37 6.35 3.62 -41.24
N LYS A 38 6.94 2.89 -42.19
CA LYS A 38 8.38 2.60 -42.20
C LYS A 38 9.05 3.39 -43.31
N LEU A 39 9.74 4.47 -42.94
CA LEU A 39 10.45 5.33 -43.88
C LEU A 39 11.96 5.02 -43.86
N PRO A 40 12.62 4.86 -45.02
CA PRO A 40 14.05 4.55 -45.10
C PRO A 40 14.91 5.81 -44.93
N LEU A 41 14.75 6.51 -43.80
CA LEU A 41 15.51 7.72 -43.47
C LEU A 41 16.56 7.38 -42.40
N GLU A 42 17.83 7.70 -42.66
CA GLU A 42 18.92 7.41 -41.70
C GLU A 42 18.69 8.12 -40.35
N TRP A 43 18.09 9.31 -40.36
CA TRP A 43 17.79 10.05 -39.13
C TRP A 43 16.77 9.32 -38.23
N LEU A 44 15.86 8.54 -38.80
CA LEU A 44 14.88 7.74 -38.05
C LEU A 44 15.45 6.42 -37.51
N LYS A 45 16.71 6.12 -37.79
CA LYS A 45 17.36 4.93 -37.25
C LYS A 45 17.35 5.01 -35.73
N ASP A 46 16.89 3.91 -35.11
CA ASP A 46 16.70 3.75 -33.67
C ASP A 46 15.72 4.74 -33.03
N LYS A 47 14.82 5.35 -33.81
CA LYS A 47 13.78 6.27 -33.33
C LYS A 47 12.41 5.89 -33.87
N ILE A 48 11.40 6.03 -33.03
CA ILE A 48 9.99 5.90 -33.41
C ILE A 48 9.32 7.23 -33.10
N ILE A 49 8.70 7.83 -34.11
CA ILE A 49 7.89 9.04 -33.92
C ILE A 49 6.44 8.60 -33.91
N VAL A 50 5.74 9.01 -32.85
CA VAL A 50 4.30 8.78 -32.69
C VAL A 50 3.62 10.13 -32.72
N ASP A 51 2.73 10.32 -33.69
CA ASP A 51 1.85 11.48 -33.75
C ASP A 51 0.56 11.18 -32.98
N SER A 52 0.14 12.08 -32.08
CA SER A 52 -0.98 11.86 -31.16
C SER A 52 -2.18 12.72 -31.51
N LEU A 53 -3.40 12.23 -31.22
CA LEU A 53 -4.66 12.86 -31.64
C LEU A 53 -5.15 13.99 -30.71
N GLY A 54 -4.29 14.51 -29.82
CA GLY A 54 -4.59 15.57 -28.84
C GLY A 54 -5.52 15.13 -27.70
N LEU A 55 -5.32 15.65 -26.47
CA LEU A 55 -6.12 15.24 -25.29
C LEU A 55 -7.54 15.83 -25.25
N HIS A 56 -7.85 16.86 -26.02
CA HIS A 56 -9.14 17.59 -25.99
C HIS A 56 -10.05 17.32 -27.19
N SER A 57 -9.93 16.14 -27.82
CA SER A 57 -10.91 15.74 -28.81
C SER A 57 -12.29 15.49 -28.16
N ASN A 58 -13.38 15.72 -28.89
CA ASN A 58 -14.74 15.37 -28.44
C ASN A 58 -14.96 13.85 -28.24
N ASN A 59 -13.97 13.03 -28.55
CA ASN A 59 -14.02 11.58 -28.49
C ASN A 59 -13.07 11.04 -27.40
N GLN A 60 -13.65 10.42 -26.37
CA GLN A 60 -12.95 9.86 -25.21
C GLN A 60 -11.89 8.81 -25.59
N ARG A 61 -12.02 8.16 -26.75
CA ARG A 61 -11.01 7.25 -27.29
C ARG A 61 -9.68 7.95 -27.58
N HIS A 62 -9.69 9.16 -28.14
CA HIS A 62 -8.45 9.87 -28.49
C HIS A 62 -7.70 10.35 -27.24
N THR A 63 -8.42 10.74 -26.18
CA THR A 63 -7.82 11.10 -24.89
C THR A 63 -7.09 9.90 -24.29
N ASN A 64 -7.75 8.74 -24.17
CA ASN A 64 -7.15 7.54 -23.57
C ASN A 64 -5.93 7.01 -24.35
N GLU A 65 -5.97 7.05 -25.68
CA GLU A 65 -4.82 6.62 -26.50
C GLU A 65 -3.65 7.59 -26.39
N THR A 66 -3.93 8.90 -26.34
CA THR A 66 -2.90 9.92 -26.15
C THR A 66 -2.22 9.77 -24.77
N GLU A 67 -2.97 9.47 -23.71
CA GLU A 67 -2.42 9.17 -22.38
C GLU A 67 -1.46 7.97 -22.37
N LYS A 68 -1.81 6.88 -23.05
CA LYS A 68 -0.93 5.69 -23.17
C LYS A 68 0.35 5.99 -23.95
N ILE A 69 0.25 6.77 -25.01
CA ILE A 69 1.41 7.17 -25.81
C ILE A 69 2.34 8.03 -24.95
N LEU A 70 1.79 9.01 -24.24
CA LEU A 70 2.56 9.93 -23.41
C LEU A 70 3.28 9.22 -22.24
N THR A 71 2.62 8.26 -21.59
CA THR A 71 3.24 7.46 -20.50
C THR A 71 4.36 6.51 -20.95
N SER A 72 4.39 6.14 -22.23
CA SER A 72 5.40 5.23 -22.80
C SER A 72 6.48 5.94 -23.62
N SER A 73 6.41 7.26 -23.77
CA SER A 73 7.36 8.04 -24.58
C SER A 73 8.61 8.43 -23.79
N ASP A 74 9.79 8.35 -24.42
CA ASP A 74 11.05 8.80 -23.82
C ASP A 74 11.23 10.33 -23.92
N LEU A 75 10.78 10.91 -25.04
CA LEU A 75 10.83 12.33 -25.35
C LEU A 75 9.47 12.81 -25.86
N ILE A 76 8.95 13.86 -25.24
CA ILE A 76 7.72 14.51 -25.65
C ILE A 76 8.05 15.79 -26.42
N LEU A 77 7.58 15.87 -27.66
CA LEU A 77 7.66 17.06 -28.50
C LEU A 77 6.28 17.74 -28.49
N TYR A 78 6.18 18.89 -27.83
CA TYR A 78 4.93 19.64 -27.80
C TYR A 78 4.93 20.73 -28.86
N VAL A 79 4.01 20.65 -29.81
CA VAL A 79 3.94 21.60 -30.93
C VAL A 79 2.76 22.55 -30.72
N SER A 80 3.06 23.84 -30.60
CA SER A 80 2.09 24.93 -30.56
C SER A 80 2.21 25.82 -31.80
N TYR A 81 1.14 26.52 -32.16
CA TYR A 81 1.08 27.37 -33.35
C TYR A 81 1.33 28.84 -32.99
N PHE A 82 2.12 29.57 -33.76
CA PHE A 82 2.57 30.94 -33.45
C PHE A 82 1.44 31.89 -33.02
N ASN A 83 0.35 31.98 -33.79
CA ASN A 83 -0.79 32.87 -33.49
C ASN A 83 -1.67 32.41 -32.30
N HIS A 84 -1.46 31.20 -31.83
CA HIS A 84 -2.16 30.58 -30.70
C HIS A 84 -1.15 29.93 -29.76
N SER A 85 -0.04 30.62 -29.52
CA SER A 85 1.00 30.14 -28.63
C SER A 85 0.44 30.04 -27.21
N PHE A 86 0.32 28.82 -26.69
CA PHE A 86 0.01 28.52 -25.29
C PHE A 86 -1.35 29.07 -24.77
N THR A 87 -2.43 28.35 -25.09
CA THR A 87 -3.80 28.57 -24.62
C THR A 87 -4.07 27.99 -23.22
N ASP A 88 -5.19 28.37 -22.58
CA ASP A 88 -5.63 27.78 -21.29
C ASP A 88 -5.78 26.24 -21.36
N ASN A 89 -6.10 25.70 -22.53
CA ASN A 89 -6.18 24.25 -22.75
C ASN A 89 -4.77 23.63 -22.76
N ASP A 90 -3.79 24.29 -23.38
CA ASP A 90 -2.39 23.83 -23.38
C ASP A 90 -1.82 23.83 -21.96
N LYS A 91 -2.15 24.85 -21.15
CA LYS A 91 -1.75 24.90 -19.74
C LYS A 91 -2.31 23.73 -18.93
N ARG A 92 -3.61 23.44 -19.07
CA ARG A 92 -4.26 22.30 -18.40
C ARG A 92 -3.70 20.95 -18.85
N PHE A 93 -3.38 20.83 -20.13
CA PHE A 93 -2.72 19.64 -20.68
C PHE A 93 -1.39 19.39 -19.97
N ILE A 94 -0.56 20.44 -19.85
CA ILE A 94 0.76 20.33 -19.22
C ILE A 94 0.65 20.03 -17.72
N GLU A 95 -0.30 20.65 -17.02
CA GLU A 95 -0.61 20.34 -15.61
C GLU A 95 -1.04 18.87 -15.43
N HIS A 96 -1.94 18.37 -16.28
CA HIS A 96 -2.39 16.98 -16.24
C HIS A 96 -1.25 15.99 -16.52
N MET A 97 -0.38 16.31 -17.48
CA MET A 97 0.81 15.53 -17.77
C MET A 97 1.76 15.44 -16.58
N LYS A 98 1.95 16.54 -15.86
CA LYS A 98 2.76 16.57 -14.65
C LYS A 98 2.17 15.70 -13.54
N ASP A 99 0.86 15.70 -13.39
CA ASP A 99 0.17 14.86 -12.40
C ASP A 99 0.28 13.37 -12.74
N MET A 100 0.15 13.00 -14.02
CA MET A 100 0.44 11.64 -14.50
C MET A 100 1.91 11.25 -14.28
N ASN A 101 2.82 12.21 -14.38
CA ASN A 101 4.27 12.02 -14.29
C ASN A 101 4.83 12.04 -12.85
N GLN A 102 4.01 12.13 -11.80
CA GLN A 102 4.48 11.98 -10.41
C GLN A 102 5.05 10.59 -10.09
N LEU A 103 5.05 9.65 -11.05
CA LEU A 103 5.75 8.36 -10.98
C LEU A 103 6.97 8.23 -11.92
N ASN A 104 7.24 9.19 -12.81
CA ASN A 104 8.35 9.13 -13.77
C ASN A 104 9.06 10.50 -13.90
N GLU A 105 10.00 10.82 -12.99
CA GLU A 105 10.84 12.04 -13.04
C GLU A 105 11.80 12.10 -14.25
N ASN A 106 11.80 11.10 -15.13
CA ASN A 106 12.85 10.90 -16.14
C ASN A 106 12.40 11.17 -17.59
N GLN A 107 11.18 11.62 -17.89
CA GLN A 107 10.79 11.93 -19.27
C GLN A 107 11.27 13.33 -19.71
N ALA A 108 11.91 13.44 -20.87
CA ALA A 108 12.30 14.74 -21.42
C ALA A 108 11.16 15.38 -22.21
N PHE A 109 11.11 16.72 -22.16
CA PHE A 109 10.12 17.51 -22.86
C PHE A 109 10.79 18.64 -23.64
N LYS A 110 10.33 18.89 -24.87
CA LYS A 110 10.79 20.00 -25.73
C LYS A 110 9.57 20.74 -26.30
N MET A 111 9.55 22.05 -26.13
CA MET A 111 8.50 22.94 -26.62
C MET A 111 8.84 23.44 -28.02
N ILE A 112 7.87 23.40 -28.93
CA ILE A 112 8.03 23.82 -30.33
C ILE A 112 6.96 24.86 -30.64
N ILE A 113 7.37 26.03 -31.12
CA ILE A 113 6.50 27.09 -31.63
C ILE A 113 6.61 27.06 -33.15
N ASN A 114 5.62 26.50 -33.83
CA ASN A 114 5.59 26.36 -35.28
C ASN A 114 4.91 27.55 -35.96
N ALA A 115 5.16 27.73 -37.26
CA ALA A 115 4.65 28.82 -38.10
C ALA A 115 5.20 30.21 -37.74
N THR A 116 6.47 30.28 -37.35
CA THR A 116 7.17 31.54 -37.03
C THR A 116 7.36 32.46 -38.23
N ASP A 117 7.18 31.95 -39.45
CA ASP A 117 7.14 32.73 -40.68
C ASP A 117 5.92 33.66 -40.81
N LEU A 118 5.00 33.60 -39.84
CA LEU A 118 3.91 34.55 -39.66
C LEU A 118 4.28 35.78 -38.82
N ALA A 119 5.43 35.75 -38.13
CA ALA A 119 5.88 36.88 -37.33
C ALA A 119 6.12 38.11 -38.21
N GLU A 120 5.60 39.26 -37.79
CA GLU A 120 5.77 40.51 -38.54
C GLU A 120 7.19 41.10 -38.37
N SER A 121 7.86 40.76 -37.27
CA SER A 121 9.23 41.17 -36.95
C SER A 121 9.94 40.18 -36.03
N GLU A 122 11.25 40.32 -35.86
CA GLU A 122 12.01 39.55 -34.85
C GLU A 122 11.59 39.91 -33.41
N GLU A 123 11.13 41.13 -33.16
CA GLU A 123 10.64 41.55 -31.85
C GLU A 123 9.34 40.81 -31.49
N ASP A 124 8.44 40.65 -32.45
CA ASP A 124 7.19 39.89 -32.30
C ASP A 124 7.47 38.41 -32.02
N LEU A 125 8.43 37.82 -32.74
CA LEU A 125 8.87 36.44 -32.50
C LEU A 125 9.44 36.25 -31.08
N ASN A 126 10.31 37.18 -30.64
CA ASN A 126 10.91 37.10 -29.32
C ASN A 126 9.88 37.28 -28.20
N ALA A 127 8.91 38.18 -28.38
CA ALA A 127 7.82 38.37 -27.42
C ALA A 127 6.98 37.10 -27.23
N VAL A 128 6.71 36.36 -28.32
CA VAL A 128 5.99 35.08 -28.26
C VAL A 128 6.82 34.00 -27.56
N ILE A 129 8.13 33.93 -27.84
CA ILE A 129 9.03 32.98 -27.16
C ILE A 129 9.09 33.25 -25.65
N GLU A 130 9.23 34.51 -25.25
CA GLU A 130 9.25 34.93 -23.84
C GLU A 130 7.93 34.60 -23.15
N TYR A 131 6.80 34.90 -23.79
CA TYR A 131 5.48 34.55 -23.28
C TYR A 131 5.32 33.04 -23.02
N VAL A 132 5.75 32.19 -23.96
CA VAL A 132 5.71 30.74 -23.80
C VAL A 132 6.65 30.26 -22.69
N GLY A 133 7.84 30.86 -22.58
CA GLY A 133 8.79 30.60 -21.51
C GLY A 133 8.21 30.89 -20.13
N ASP A 134 7.65 32.08 -19.93
CA ASP A 134 6.99 32.48 -18.69
C ASP A 134 5.82 31.54 -18.34
N ALA A 135 5.06 31.11 -19.35
CA ALA A 135 3.93 30.21 -19.14
C ALA A 135 4.37 28.80 -18.71
N LEU A 136 5.49 28.29 -19.24
CA LEU A 136 6.12 27.04 -18.82
C LEU A 136 6.70 27.15 -17.39
N GLU A 137 7.29 28.30 -17.04
CA GLU A 137 7.77 28.55 -15.68
C GLU A 137 6.61 28.56 -14.66
N GLN A 138 5.44 29.11 -15.01
CA GLN A 138 4.26 29.10 -14.13
C GLN A 138 3.79 27.70 -13.76
N VAL A 139 3.97 26.71 -14.63
CA VAL A 139 3.64 25.30 -14.36
C VAL A 139 4.84 24.52 -13.77
N ASN A 140 5.94 25.23 -13.49
CA ASN A 140 7.22 24.71 -13.01
C ASN A 140 7.80 23.63 -13.93
N MET A 141 7.79 23.91 -15.23
CA MET A 141 8.28 23.01 -16.26
C MET A 141 9.40 23.69 -17.03
N LYS A 142 10.64 23.22 -16.84
CA LYS A 142 11.81 23.73 -17.57
C LYS A 142 11.97 22.94 -18.86
N SER A 143 11.99 23.63 -19.99
CA SER A 143 12.10 23.03 -21.32
C SER A 143 12.86 23.96 -22.26
N ASP A 144 13.60 23.37 -23.19
CA ASP A 144 14.05 24.08 -24.38
C ASP A 144 12.85 24.51 -25.23
N ILE A 145 12.90 25.70 -25.81
CA ILE A 145 11.88 26.24 -26.72
C ILE A 145 12.49 26.40 -28.11
N PHE A 146 11.88 25.75 -29.11
CA PHE A 146 12.30 25.80 -30.50
C PHE A 146 11.29 26.57 -31.33
N ALA A 147 11.66 27.76 -31.78
CA ALA A 147 10.88 28.55 -32.73
C ALA A 147 11.21 28.09 -34.15
N VAL A 148 10.21 27.57 -34.88
CA VAL A 148 10.42 26.88 -36.16
C VAL A 148 9.39 27.29 -37.22
N SER A 149 9.81 27.30 -38.50
CA SER A 149 8.89 27.32 -39.62
C SER A 149 8.98 26.04 -40.44
N SER A 150 8.02 25.14 -40.24
CA SER A 150 7.89 23.93 -41.06
C SER A 150 7.73 24.26 -42.56
N ARG A 151 7.08 25.40 -42.87
CA ARG A 151 6.86 25.85 -44.26
C ARG A 151 8.15 26.33 -44.91
N ALA A 152 8.98 27.08 -44.19
CA ALA A 152 10.29 27.53 -44.68
C ALA A 152 11.25 26.34 -44.83
N ALA A 153 11.24 25.43 -43.84
CA ALA A 153 12.06 24.21 -43.84
C ALA A 153 11.88 23.38 -45.12
N LEU A 154 10.63 23.19 -45.56
CA LEU A 154 10.30 22.42 -46.78
C LEU A 154 10.73 23.12 -48.09
N LYS A 155 10.96 24.44 -48.08
CA LYS A 155 11.30 25.22 -49.28
C LYS A 155 12.79 25.53 -49.40
N SER A 156 13.36 26.09 -48.33
CA SER A 156 14.71 26.67 -48.32
C SER A 156 15.54 26.28 -47.10
N GLY A 157 14.98 25.48 -46.18
CA GLY A 157 15.57 25.20 -44.87
C GLY A 157 15.12 26.20 -43.80
N ASP A 158 15.27 25.81 -42.54
CA ASP A 158 14.92 26.60 -41.35
C ASP A 158 15.90 26.26 -40.22
N THR A 159 16.54 27.28 -39.66
CA THR A 159 17.58 27.10 -38.63
C THR A 159 17.00 26.60 -37.31
N GLY A 160 15.73 26.89 -37.01
CA GLY A 160 15.02 26.38 -35.85
C GLY A 160 14.80 24.87 -35.94
N ILE A 161 14.37 24.38 -37.11
CA ILE A 161 14.23 22.94 -37.38
C ILE A 161 15.59 22.23 -37.28
N ASP A 162 16.66 22.83 -37.78
CA ASP A 162 18.01 22.25 -37.65
C ASP A 162 18.43 22.12 -36.17
N LYS A 163 18.24 23.17 -35.37
CA LYS A 163 18.51 23.12 -33.91
C LYS A 163 17.64 22.07 -33.20
N LEU A 164 16.35 21.99 -33.54
CA LEU A 164 15.45 20.99 -32.99
C LEU A 164 15.93 19.58 -33.34
N ARG A 165 16.32 19.35 -34.60
CA ARG A 165 16.85 18.07 -35.07
C ARG A 165 18.08 17.66 -34.29
N ASP A 166 19.04 18.57 -34.12
CA ASP A 166 20.29 18.30 -33.42
C ASP A 166 20.03 18.02 -31.93
N SER A 167 19.08 18.74 -31.32
CA SER A 167 18.64 18.49 -29.95
C SER A 167 17.98 17.12 -29.76
N ILE A 168 17.17 16.65 -30.73
CA ILE A 168 16.59 15.29 -30.70
C ILE A 168 17.68 14.22 -30.87
N VAL A 169 18.68 14.47 -31.72
CA VAL A 169 19.83 13.56 -31.89
C VAL A 169 20.64 13.47 -30.61
N HIS A 170 20.94 14.62 -29.97
CA HIS A 170 21.62 14.67 -28.69
C HIS A 170 20.84 13.91 -27.61
N PHE A 171 19.52 14.13 -27.52
CA PHE A 171 18.67 13.36 -26.62
C PHE A 171 18.80 11.85 -26.87
N ALA A 172 18.63 11.42 -28.12
CA ALA A 172 18.65 10.00 -28.47
C ALA A 172 20.00 9.32 -28.22
N GLN A 173 21.11 10.05 -28.34
CA GLN A 173 22.46 9.48 -28.19
C GLN A 173 23.02 9.57 -26.77
N VAL A 174 22.64 10.63 -26.04
CA VAL A 174 23.25 11.02 -24.76
C VAL A 174 22.24 10.97 -23.61
N GLU A 175 21.16 11.76 -23.68
CA GLU A 175 20.21 11.91 -22.55
C GLU A 175 19.37 10.65 -22.31
N SER A 176 18.91 9.99 -23.38
CA SER A 176 18.05 8.80 -23.35
C SER A 176 18.67 7.65 -22.56
N LYS A 177 19.99 7.48 -22.67
CA LYS A 177 20.73 6.44 -21.95
C LYS A 177 20.72 6.69 -20.44
N GLY A 178 20.90 7.95 -20.03
CA GLY A 178 20.85 8.34 -18.62
C GLY A 178 19.45 8.19 -18.02
N ILE A 179 18.42 8.55 -18.79
CA ILE A 179 17.01 8.39 -18.43
C ILE A 179 16.64 6.91 -18.27
N LEU A 180 16.95 6.09 -19.27
CA LEU A 180 16.68 4.65 -19.24
C LEU A 180 17.42 3.97 -18.08
N GLN A 181 18.67 4.35 -17.84
CA GLN A 181 19.45 3.84 -16.71
C GLN A 181 18.79 4.18 -15.37
N LYS A 182 18.37 5.44 -15.16
CA LYS A 182 17.66 5.85 -13.93
C LYS A 182 16.35 5.09 -13.74
N GLN A 183 15.58 4.90 -14.81
CA GLN A 183 14.35 4.11 -14.77
C GLN A 183 14.63 2.65 -14.40
N MET A 184 15.65 2.03 -15.01
CA MET A 184 16.05 0.66 -14.68
C MET A 184 16.52 0.51 -13.23
N LEU A 185 17.30 1.48 -12.71
CA LEU A 185 17.72 1.49 -11.32
C LEU A 185 16.52 1.60 -10.37
N GLY A 186 15.60 2.53 -10.62
CA GLY A 186 14.39 2.68 -9.82
C GLY A 186 13.51 1.41 -9.83
N GLN A 187 13.42 0.70 -10.96
CA GLN A 187 12.73 -0.58 -11.03
C GLN A 187 13.44 -1.67 -10.21
N LEU A 188 14.77 -1.77 -10.27
CA LEU A 188 15.54 -2.72 -9.48
C LEU A 188 15.41 -2.45 -7.98
N GLU A 189 15.42 -1.18 -7.56
CA GLU A 189 15.17 -0.77 -6.18
C GLU A 189 13.76 -1.15 -5.73
N HIS A 190 12.75 -0.92 -6.58
CA HIS A 190 11.38 -1.31 -6.26
C HIS A 190 11.23 -2.83 -6.08
N ILE A 191 11.84 -3.62 -6.96
CA ILE A 191 11.87 -5.09 -6.83
C ILE A 191 12.60 -5.48 -5.53
N SER A 192 13.71 -4.82 -5.22
CA SER A 192 14.50 -5.10 -4.01
C SER A 192 13.68 -4.86 -2.74
N ASN A 193 12.98 -3.73 -2.68
CA ASN A 193 12.11 -3.39 -1.55
C ASN A 193 10.95 -4.38 -1.40
N ALA A 194 10.32 -4.78 -2.51
CA ALA A 194 9.26 -5.78 -2.48
C ALA A 194 9.76 -7.15 -1.98
N PHE A 195 10.98 -7.54 -2.34
CA PHE A 195 11.60 -8.76 -1.80
C PHE A 195 11.87 -8.65 -0.29
N ASP A 196 12.37 -7.52 0.19
CA ASP A 196 12.59 -7.31 1.62
C ASP A 196 11.28 -7.41 2.42
N ASP A 197 10.20 -6.81 1.92
CA ASP A 197 8.87 -6.90 2.54
C ASP A 197 8.38 -8.36 2.64
N MET A 198 8.49 -9.12 1.54
CA MET A 198 8.11 -10.55 1.51
C MET A 198 8.96 -11.40 2.48
N ILE A 199 10.27 -11.12 2.56
CA ILE A 199 11.19 -11.82 3.46
C ILE A 199 10.83 -11.53 4.92
N GLU A 200 10.59 -10.27 5.27
CA GLU A 200 10.20 -9.87 6.63
C GLU A 200 8.84 -10.44 7.04
N GLU A 201 7.84 -10.40 6.15
CA GLU A 201 6.54 -11.03 6.38
C GLU A 201 6.68 -12.55 6.63
N SER A 202 7.50 -13.23 5.84
CA SER A 202 7.77 -14.66 6.02
C SER A 202 8.42 -14.96 7.37
N LYS A 203 9.42 -14.18 7.79
CA LYS A 203 10.05 -14.32 9.13
C LYS A 203 9.04 -14.11 10.25
N HIS A 204 8.16 -13.12 10.12
CA HIS A 204 7.09 -12.87 11.07
C HIS A 204 6.15 -14.07 11.18
N ASN A 205 5.69 -14.59 10.04
CA ASN A 205 4.83 -15.78 9.96
C ASN A 205 5.50 -17.01 10.57
N GLN A 206 6.79 -17.23 10.30
CA GLN A 206 7.55 -18.34 10.88
C GLN A 206 7.62 -18.25 12.41
N SER A 207 7.82 -17.03 12.96
CA SER A 207 7.80 -16.78 14.40
C SER A 207 6.42 -17.08 15.01
N GLN A 208 5.34 -16.63 14.38
CA GLN A 208 3.97 -16.94 14.82
C GLN A 208 3.69 -18.45 14.80
N ILE A 209 4.09 -19.14 13.73
CA ILE A 209 3.95 -20.60 13.62
C ILE A 209 4.74 -21.32 14.72
N ALA A 210 5.96 -20.88 15.02
CA ALA A 210 6.77 -21.44 16.10
C ALA A 210 6.10 -21.26 17.48
N GLN A 211 5.56 -20.06 17.75
CA GLN A 211 4.80 -19.80 18.99
C GLN A 211 3.54 -20.67 19.07
N ARG A 212 2.81 -20.83 17.96
CA ARG A 212 1.64 -21.70 17.87
C ARG A 212 2.01 -23.16 18.10
N LYS A 213 3.06 -23.67 17.45
CA LYS A 213 3.58 -25.04 17.65
C LYS A 213 3.92 -25.29 19.12
N LYS A 214 4.55 -24.34 19.82
CA LYS A 214 4.83 -24.46 21.25
C LYS A 214 3.56 -24.65 22.09
N LYS A 215 2.50 -23.88 21.81
CA LYS A 215 1.19 -24.04 22.48
C LYS A 215 0.54 -25.39 22.12
N LEU A 216 0.57 -25.79 20.85
CA LEU A 216 0.03 -27.07 20.38
C LEU A 216 0.71 -28.26 21.07
N THR A 217 2.04 -28.23 21.24
CA THR A 217 2.78 -29.27 21.96
C THR A 217 2.37 -29.38 23.44
N GLN A 218 2.01 -28.26 24.08
CA GLN A 218 1.49 -28.30 25.45
C GLN A 218 0.15 -29.04 25.49
N TYR A 219 -0.78 -28.73 24.58
CA TYR A 219 -2.06 -29.40 24.51
C TYR A 219 -1.96 -30.88 24.11
N ASP A 220 -1.01 -31.25 23.24
CA ASP A 220 -0.81 -32.65 22.83
C ASP A 220 -0.41 -33.59 24.00
N GLN A 221 0.20 -33.03 25.06
CA GLN A 221 0.68 -33.78 26.22
C GLN A 221 -0.31 -33.80 27.40
N THR A 222 -1.43 -33.10 27.28
CA THR A 222 -2.39 -32.90 28.38
C THR A 222 -3.78 -33.33 27.97
N GLN A 223 -4.61 -33.69 28.95
CA GLN A 223 -6.05 -33.78 28.74
C GLN A 223 -6.62 -32.38 28.48
N ILE A 224 -7.25 -32.16 27.33
CA ILE A 224 -7.73 -30.86 26.87
C ILE A 224 -9.07 -30.52 27.54
N ILE A 225 -9.96 -31.51 27.61
CA ILE A 225 -11.26 -31.39 28.29
C ILE A 225 -11.16 -32.09 29.64
N SER A 226 -10.78 -31.34 30.67
CA SER A 226 -10.61 -31.88 32.02
C SER A 226 -11.94 -31.99 32.78
N GLN A 227 -12.04 -32.94 33.70
CA GLN A 227 -13.22 -33.05 34.58
C GLN A 227 -13.45 -31.76 35.40
N SER A 228 -12.39 -31.05 35.77
CA SER A 228 -12.50 -29.78 36.50
C SER A 228 -13.19 -28.67 35.69
N LEU A 229 -13.21 -28.78 34.36
CA LEU A 229 -13.94 -27.87 33.47
C LEU A 229 -15.45 -28.16 33.49
N LEU A 230 -15.83 -29.43 33.62
CA LEU A 230 -17.21 -29.89 33.49
C LEU A 230 -17.95 -29.88 34.84
N GLN A 231 -17.27 -30.18 35.95
CA GLN A 231 -17.83 -30.21 37.30
C GLN A 231 -18.62 -28.97 37.73
N PRO A 232 -18.24 -27.72 37.38
CA PRO A 232 -19.02 -26.55 37.73
C PRO A 232 -20.45 -26.57 37.15
N ALA A 233 -20.65 -27.13 35.96
CA ALA A 233 -21.96 -27.24 35.34
C ALA A 233 -22.87 -28.22 36.11
N GLU A 234 -22.34 -29.37 36.51
CA GLU A 234 -23.03 -30.33 37.38
C GLU A 234 -23.44 -29.69 38.70
N GLN A 235 -22.48 -29.04 39.40
CA GLN A 235 -22.73 -28.44 40.70
C GLN A 235 -23.77 -27.30 40.63
N ARG A 236 -23.70 -26.43 39.62
CA ARG A 236 -24.69 -25.36 39.44
C ARG A 236 -26.07 -25.93 39.14
N THR A 237 -26.13 -27.01 38.36
CA THR A 237 -27.40 -27.67 38.03
C THR A 237 -27.99 -28.36 39.26
N ALA A 238 -27.17 -29.00 40.10
CA ALA A 238 -27.64 -29.56 41.37
C ALA A 238 -28.19 -28.47 42.32
N ASN A 239 -27.58 -27.29 42.35
CA ASN A 239 -28.13 -26.15 43.09
C ASN A 239 -29.47 -25.67 42.49
N GLU A 240 -29.57 -25.58 41.17
CA GLU A 240 -30.81 -25.24 40.47
C GLU A 240 -31.94 -26.25 40.77
N VAL A 241 -31.62 -27.54 40.94
CA VAL A 241 -32.59 -28.56 41.40
C VAL A 241 -33.17 -28.19 42.77
N GLU A 242 -32.33 -27.80 43.74
CA GLU A 242 -32.81 -27.37 45.06
C GLU A 242 -33.71 -26.14 44.97
N ASP A 243 -33.33 -25.15 44.15
CA ASP A 243 -34.12 -23.93 43.93
C ASP A 243 -35.48 -24.25 43.27
N GLN A 244 -35.50 -25.09 42.24
CA GLN A 244 -36.74 -25.50 41.57
C GLN A 244 -37.66 -26.30 42.50
N ILE A 245 -37.11 -27.16 43.35
CA ILE A 245 -37.89 -27.93 44.34
C ILE A 245 -38.48 -27.03 45.43
N TYR A 246 -37.69 -26.05 45.91
CA TYR A 246 -38.17 -25.05 46.84
C TYR A 246 -39.33 -24.24 46.24
N HIS A 247 -39.16 -23.73 45.02
CA HIS A 247 -40.18 -22.97 44.31
C HIS A 247 -41.42 -23.81 43.98
N LEU A 248 -41.26 -25.09 43.63
CA LEU A 248 -42.37 -26.01 43.45
C LEU A 248 -43.19 -26.12 44.74
N SER A 249 -42.52 -26.35 45.87
CA SER A 249 -43.16 -26.55 47.18
C SER A 249 -43.98 -25.32 47.61
N GLU A 250 -43.40 -24.12 47.52
CA GLU A 250 -44.09 -22.87 47.85
C GLU A 250 -45.26 -22.59 46.90
N ARG A 251 -45.09 -22.87 45.61
CA ARG A 251 -46.15 -22.69 44.62
C ARG A 251 -47.31 -23.66 44.82
N LEU A 252 -47.02 -24.92 45.14
CA LEU A 252 -48.05 -25.93 45.42
C LEU A 252 -48.88 -25.54 46.65
N LYS A 253 -48.25 -25.01 47.70
CA LYS A 253 -48.95 -24.56 48.91
C LYS A 253 -50.04 -23.51 48.61
N ILE A 254 -49.80 -22.63 47.65
CA ILE A 254 -50.76 -21.61 47.21
C ILE A 254 -51.78 -22.19 46.23
N GLN A 255 -51.31 -22.88 45.19
CA GLN A 255 -52.17 -23.38 44.10
C GLN A 255 -53.15 -24.46 44.56
N LEU A 256 -52.71 -25.38 45.42
CA LEU A 256 -53.57 -26.44 45.95
C LEU A 256 -54.70 -25.87 46.81
N LEU A 257 -54.50 -24.74 47.50
CA LEU A 257 -55.56 -24.12 48.28
C LEU A 257 -56.75 -23.68 47.40
N ASP A 258 -56.47 -23.16 46.21
CA ASP A 258 -57.52 -22.73 45.28
C ASP A 258 -58.25 -23.94 44.67
N GLU A 259 -57.55 -25.03 44.39
CA GLU A 259 -58.16 -26.30 43.97
C GLU A 259 -59.01 -26.93 45.09
N VAL A 260 -58.54 -26.86 46.34
CA VAL A 260 -59.34 -27.29 47.50
C VAL A 260 -60.61 -26.44 47.62
N LYS A 261 -60.54 -25.12 47.41
CA LYS A 261 -61.72 -24.24 47.41
C LYS A 261 -62.70 -24.58 46.28
N SER A 262 -62.19 -24.95 45.11
CA SER A 262 -63.01 -25.26 43.93
C SER A 262 -63.79 -26.57 44.11
N VAL A 263 -63.23 -27.55 44.83
CA VAL A 263 -63.85 -28.87 45.05
C VAL A 263 -64.62 -28.96 46.37
N TYR A 264 -64.03 -28.48 47.47
CA TYR A 264 -64.62 -28.57 48.81
C TYR A 264 -65.45 -27.32 49.13
N ASN A 265 -66.65 -27.25 48.57
CA ASN A 265 -67.56 -26.12 48.76
C ASN A 265 -69.01 -26.55 49.05
N GLY A 266 -69.91 -25.58 49.19
CA GLY A 266 -71.32 -25.85 49.53
C GLY A 266 -72.06 -26.78 48.56
N GLN A 267 -71.58 -26.98 47.33
CA GLN A 267 -72.17 -27.92 46.37
C GLN A 267 -72.08 -29.39 46.81
N MET A 268 -71.14 -29.72 47.70
CA MET A 268 -71.02 -31.05 48.33
C MET A 268 -72.24 -31.44 49.19
N THR A 269 -73.18 -30.53 49.45
CA THR A 269 -74.36 -30.83 50.29
C THR A 269 -75.56 -31.33 49.50
N LYS A 270 -75.49 -31.35 48.17
CA LYS A 270 -76.60 -31.71 47.27
C LYS A 270 -76.96 -33.21 47.29
N ASN A 271 -76.03 -34.08 47.70
CA ASN A 271 -76.24 -35.53 47.74
C ASN A 271 -76.79 -36.00 49.10
N SER A 272 -77.60 -37.05 49.12
CA SER A 272 -78.20 -37.58 50.36
C SER A 272 -77.15 -38.18 51.29
N ASP A 273 -76.15 -38.88 50.74
CA ASP A 273 -75.04 -39.48 51.48
C ASP A 273 -73.78 -38.59 51.46
N PHE A 274 -73.48 -37.96 52.59
CA PHE A 274 -72.31 -37.09 52.71
C PHE A 274 -70.99 -37.85 52.72
N SER A 275 -70.98 -39.10 53.19
CA SER A 275 -69.77 -39.92 53.25
C SER A 275 -69.35 -40.38 51.86
N ALA A 276 -70.32 -40.77 51.03
CA ALA A 276 -70.09 -41.03 49.61
C ALA A 276 -69.61 -39.78 48.87
N GLU A 277 -70.22 -38.62 49.15
CA GLU A 277 -69.85 -37.35 48.52
C GLU A 277 -68.40 -36.93 48.85
N LYS A 278 -67.95 -37.09 50.10
CA LYS A 278 -66.53 -36.84 50.46
C LYS A 278 -65.58 -37.60 49.57
N ARG A 279 -65.84 -38.90 49.35
CA ARG A 279 -64.97 -39.75 48.50
C ARG A 279 -65.00 -39.29 47.04
N ILE A 280 -66.16 -38.93 46.51
CA ILE A 280 -66.32 -38.44 45.13
C ILE A 280 -65.55 -37.12 44.96
N SER A 281 -65.75 -36.15 45.85
CA SER A 281 -65.05 -34.87 45.81
C SER A 281 -63.53 -35.05 45.97
N THR A 282 -63.07 -35.89 46.90
CA THR A 282 -61.64 -36.17 47.04
C THR A 282 -61.06 -36.83 45.80
N LYS A 283 -61.80 -37.74 45.15
CA LYS A 283 -61.37 -38.32 43.87
C LYS A 283 -61.25 -37.25 42.78
N THR A 284 -62.26 -36.40 42.62
CA THR A 284 -62.22 -35.30 41.64
C THR A 284 -61.05 -34.36 41.87
N TYR A 285 -60.79 -34.00 43.13
CA TYR A 285 -59.64 -33.19 43.53
C TYR A 285 -58.32 -33.88 43.17
N LEU A 286 -58.16 -35.16 43.53
CA LEU A 286 -56.94 -35.92 43.24
C LEU A 286 -56.70 -36.09 41.74
N ASP A 287 -57.74 -36.38 40.95
CA ASP A 287 -57.64 -36.51 39.50
C ASP A 287 -57.18 -35.18 38.86
N GLN A 288 -57.71 -34.04 39.34
CA GLN A 288 -57.31 -32.71 38.87
C GLN A 288 -55.85 -32.37 39.21
N ILE A 289 -55.42 -32.62 40.45
CA ILE A 289 -54.06 -32.26 40.86
C ILE A 289 -53.02 -33.23 40.30
N HIS A 290 -53.29 -34.55 40.21
CA HIS A 290 -52.30 -35.53 39.74
C HIS A 290 -51.87 -35.28 38.29
N GLN A 291 -52.81 -34.93 37.40
CA GLN A 291 -52.47 -34.59 36.02
C GLN A 291 -51.53 -33.37 35.97
N ARG A 292 -51.84 -32.35 36.76
CA ARG A 292 -51.04 -31.13 36.84
C ARG A 292 -49.66 -31.39 37.46
N LEU A 293 -49.60 -32.18 38.52
CA LEU A 293 -48.36 -32.56 39.19
C LEU A 293 -47.43 -33.36 38.27
N TYR A 294 -47.99 -34.26 37.45
CA TYR A 294 -47.23 -35.00 36.45
C TYR A 294 -46.66 -34.10 35.35
N LEU A 295 -47.46 -33.14 34.87
CA LEU A 295 -46.98 -32.15 33.90
C LEU A 295 -45.88 -31.25 34.49
N GLU A 296 -46.04 -30.78 35.73
CA GLU A 296 -45.02 -29.98 36.42
C GLU A 296 -43.72 -30.77 36.62
N GLN A 297 -43.81 -32.04 37.02
CA GLN A 297 -42.65 -32.94 37.09
C GLN A 297 -41.93 -33.03 35.74
N SER A 298 -42.67 -33.29 34.66
CA SER A 298 -42.12 -33.45 33.31
C SER A 298 -41.44 -32.16 32.84
N LEU A 299 -42.06 -31.00 33.10
CA LEU A 299 -41.49 -29.69 32.77
C LEU A 299 -40.24 -29.38 33.59
N LEU A 300 -40.16 -29.81 34.85
CA LEU A 300 -38.98 -29.64 35.67
C LEU A 300 -37.80 -30.43 35.11
N VAL A 301 -38.01 -31.67 34.67
CA VAL A 301 -36.96 -32.47 34.02
C VAL A 301 -36.40 -31.75 32.79
N GLU A 302 -37.27 -31.27 31.91
CA GLU A 302 -36.84 -30.54 30.70
C GLU A 302 -36.13 -29.22 31.01
N ARG A 303 -36.56 -28.50 32.06
CA ARG A 303 -35.86 -27.28 32.51
C ARG A 303 -34.47 -27.58 33.03
N ILE A 304 -34.32 -28.62 33.84
CA ILE A 304 -33.02 -29.02 34.40
C ILE A 304 -32.08 -29.48 33.27
N LYS A 305 -32.56 -30.28 32.31
CA LYS A 305 -31.78 -30.67 31.12
C LYS A 305 -31.29 -29.47 30.33
N LYS A 306 -32.20 -28.53 30.03
CA LYS A 306 -31.86 -27.31 29.30
C LYS A 306 -30.84 -26.47 30.06
N TYR A 307 -31.05 -26.26 31.35
CA TYR A 307 -30.14 -25.49 32.21
C TYR A 307 -28.74 -26.13 32.25
N PHE A 308 -28.66 -27.45 32.41
CA PHE A 308 -27.40 -28.19 32.41
C PHE A 308 -26.59 -27.96 31.12
N VAL A 309 -27.23 -28.13 29.96
CA VAL A 309 -26.58 -27.91 28.65
C VAL A 309 -26.13 -26.46 28.48
N GLU A 310 -26.94 -25.49 28.91
CA GLU A 310 -26.57 -24.07 28.87
C GLU A 310 -25.34 -23.78 29.74
N GLN A 311 -25.29 -24.31 30.98
CA GLN A 311 -24.12 -24.14 31.85
C GLN A 311 -22.88 -24.81 31.27
N LEU A 312 -23.03 -26.02 30.71
CA LEU A 312 -21.93 -26.74 30.09
C LEU A 312 -21.30 -25.96 28.92
N LEU A 313 -22.14 -25.40 28.03
CA LEU A 313 -21.67 -24.58 26.92
C LEU A 313 -20.96 -23.30 27.40
N MET A 314 -21.43 -22.69 28.50
CA MET A 314 -20.76 -21.54 29.12
C MET A 314 -19.37 -21.90 29.65
N GLU A 315 -19.19 -23.06 30.29
CA GLU A 315 -17.89 -23.50 30.80
C GLU A 315 -16.93 -23.90 29.67
N ILE A 316 -17.42 -24.45 28.56
CA ILE A 316 -16.59 -24.86 27.41
C ILE A 316 -16.18 -23.67 26.53
N ALA A 317 -16.98 -22.60 26.46
CA ALA A 317 -16.74 -21.46 25.56
C ALA A 317 -15.33 -20.83 25.68
N PRO A 318 -14.76 -20.58 26.88
CA PRO A 318 -13.40 -20.06 27.01
C PRO A 318 -12.32 -21.01 26.49
N LEU A 319 -12.53 -22.33 26.63
CA LEU A 319 -11.61 -23.33 26.07
C LEU A 319 -11.68 -23.32 24.54
N LYS A 320 -12.89 -23.29 23.97
CA LYS A 320 -13.11 -23.15 22.52
C LYS A 320 -12.34 -21.96 21.95
N GLN A 321 -12.51 -20.79 22.54
CA GLN A 321 -11.82 -19.58 22.09
C GLN A 321 -10.28 -19.71 22.15
N LYS A 322 -9.73 -20.38 23.17
CA LYS A 322 -8.28 -20.62 23.29
C LYS A 322 -7.76 -21.57 22.21
N LEU A 323 -8.54 -22.60 21.86
CA LEU A 323 -8.17 -23.56 20.82
C LEU A 323 -8.27 -22.93 19.41
N GLU A 324 -9.27 -22.11 19.16
CA GLU A 324 -9.42 -21.38 17.89
C GLU A 324 -8.23 -20.44 17.61
N GLN A 325 -7.70 -19.76 18.65
CA GLN A 325 -6.49 -18.94 18.53
C GLN A 325 -5.25 -19.72 18.06
N ILE A 326 -5.23 -21.04 18.28
CA ILE A 326 -4.17 -21.94 17.81
C ILE A 326 -4.62 -22.80 16.63
N HIS A 327 -5.71 -22.43 15.97
CA HIS A 327 -6.27 -23.06 14.76
C HIS A 327 -6.77 -24.49 14.96
N VAL A 328 -7.20 -24.82 16.18
CA VAL A 328 -7.88 -26.08 16.49
C VAL A 328 -9.35 -25.78 16.71
N PHE A 329 -10.23 -26.43 15.96
CA PHE A 329 -11.65 -26.08 15.91
C PHE A 329 -12.51 -27.26 16.34
N PHE A 330 -13.51 -27.00 17.18
CA PHE A 330 -14.54 -27.98 17.50
C PHE A 330 -15.84 -27.27 17.83
N GLU A 331 -16.95 -27.95 17.55
CA GLU A 331 -18.28 -27.51 17.97
C GLU A 331 -18.83 -28.53 18.97
N PRO A 332 -19.01 -28.14 20.25
CA PRO A 332 -19.64 -29.02 21.22
C PRO A 332 -21.12 -29.19 20.87
N ASP A 333 -21.53 -30.41 20.51
CA ASP A 333 -22.94 -30.79 20.33
C ASP A 333 -23.34 -31.86 21.36
N PHE A 334 -24.35 -31.51 22.16
CA PHE A 334 -24.89 -32.33 23.24
C PHE A 334 -26.39 -32.64 23.05
N LYS A 335 -26.91 -32.51 21.83
CA LYS A 335 -28.34 -32.79 21.53
C LYS A 335 -28.76 -34.23 21.77
N ASP A 336 -27.82 -35.16 21.69
CA ASP A 336 -28.10 -36.60 21.84
C ASP A 336 -28.19 -37.03 23.32
N ILE A 337 -27.92 -36.11 24.25
CA ILE A 337 -28.07 -36.37 25.68
C ILE A 337 -29.54 -36.30 26.04
N ASP A 338 -30.11 -37.43 26.47
CA ASP A 338 -31.51 -37.54 26.82
C ASP A 338 -31.72 -38.29 28.13
N GLU A 339 -32.68 -37.80 28.91
CA GLU A 339 -33.15 -38.38 30.16
C GLU A 339 -34.63 -38.06 30.33
N SER A 340 -35.38 -39.01 30.89
CA SER A 340 -36.83 -38.87 31.10
C SER A 340 -37.28 -39.49 32.41
N LEU A 341 -38.26 -38.86 33.04
CA LEU A 341 -38.87 -39.36 34.27
C LEU A 341 -40.32 -39.78 34.01
N ASN A 342 -40.52 -41.06 33.71
CA ASN A 342 -41.83 -41.59 33.33
C ASN A 342 -42.72 -41.96 34.53
N GLU A 343 -42.12 -42.20 35.70
CA GLU A 343 -42.86 -42.56 36.91
C GLU A 343 -43.47 -41.32 37.58
N PRO A 344 -44.79 -41.31 37.89
CA PRO A 344 -45.43 -40.18 38.57
C PRO A 344 -45.11 -40.19 40.07
N LEU A 345 -44.06 -39.48 40.48
CA LEU A 345 -43.59 -39.44 41.88
C LEU A 345 -44.51 -38.60 42.78
N LEU A 346 -45.18 -37.59 42.22
CA LEU A 346 -46.12 -36.72 42.93
C LEU A 346 -47.54 -37.28 42.90
N LYS A 347 -47.78 -38.35 43.67
CA LYS A 347 -49.08 -39.04 43.73
C LYS A 347 -49.54 -39.26 45.18
N ILE A 348 -50.84 -39.09 45.40
CA ILE A 348 -51.51 -39.33 46.67
C ILE A 348 -52.50 -40.48 46.50
N ASP A 349 -52.49 -41.43 47.45
CA ASP A 349 -53.49 -42.48 47.49
C ASP A 349 -54.86 -41.95 47.96
N LEU A 350 -55.92 -42.29 47.21
CA LEU A 350 -57.28 -41.80 47.47
C LEU A 350 -57.79 -42.21 48.85
N ASP A 351 -57.63 -43.48 49.22
CA ASP A 351 -58.17 -43.98 50.48
C ASP A 351 -57.41 -43.40 51.68
N SER A 352 -56.12 -43.11 51.51
CA SER A 352 -55.28 -42.44 52.51
C SER A 352 -55.72 -40.99 52.74
N LEU A 353 -55.95 -40.21 51.68
CA LEU A 353 -56.41 -38.83 51.81
C LEU A 353 -57.83 -38.74 52.37
N VAL A 354 -58.74 -39.63 51.95
CA VAL A 354 -60.12 -39.67 52.46
C VAL A 354 -60.15 -39.93 53.97
N LYS A 355 -59.28 -40.83 54.47
CA LYS A 355 -59.15 -41.10 55.92
C LYS A 355 -58.58 -39.93 56.71
N ALA A 356 -57.73 -39.12 56.08
CA ALA A 356 -57.09 -37.97 56.69
C ALA A 356 -57.93 -36.68 56.62
N LEU A 357 -59.10 -36.70 55.97
CA LEU A 357 -59.99 -35.54 55.92
C LEU A 357 -60.37 -35.04 57.32
N PRO A 358 -60.49 -33.72 57.53
CA PRO A 358 -60.84 -33.16 58.82
C PRO A 358 -62.17 -33.69 59.37
N LYS A 359 -62.20 -34.08 60.65
CA LYS A 359 -63.45 -34.48 61.33
C LYS A 359 -64.50 -33.36 61.35
N SER A 360 -64.06 -32.11 61.25
CA SER A 360 -64.88 -30.90 61.13
C SER A 360 -65.64 -30.80 59.80
N LEU A 361 -65.22 -31.54 58.76
CA LEU A 361 -65.91 -31.60 57.46
C LEU A 361 -67.27 -32.29 57.61
N THR A 362 -68.34 -31.50 57.73
CA THR A 362 -69.74 -31.91 57.85
C THR A 362 -70.64 -31.04 56.98
N LYS A 363 -71.85 -31.51 56.62
CA LYS A 363 -72.83 -30.73 55.82
C LYS A 363 -73.10 -29.33 56.40
N LYS A 364 -73.10 -29.20 57.73
CA LYS A 364 -73.33 -27.93 58.43
C LYS A 364 -72.14 -26.98 58.33
N ASN A 365 -70.93 -27.49 58.55
CA ASN A 365 -69.73 -26.65 58.67
C ASN A 365 -69.20 -26.20 57.30
N ILE A 366 -69.44 -26.96 56.22
CA ILE A 366 -69.02 -26.57 54.86
C ILE A 366 -69.87 -25.43 54.27
N LEU A 367 -71.05 -25.15 54.83
CA LEU A 367 -71.94 -24.06 54.42
C LEU A 367 -71.64 -22.73 55.15
N GLN A 368 -70.87 -22.77 56.23
CA GLN A 368 -70.52 -21.60 57.03
C GLN A 368 -69.17 -21.04 56.56
N PRO A 369 -69.09 -19.77 56.11
CA PRO A 369 -67.88 -19.24 55.46
C PRO A 369 -66.59 -19.37 56.29
N LYS A 370 -66.66 -19.10 57.59
CA LYS A 370 -65.49 -19.18 58.49
C LYS A 370 -64.97 -20.60 58.65
N THR A 371 -65.84 -21.55 59.00
CA THR A 371 -65.46 -22.96 59.18
C THR A 371 -65.12 -23.64 57.85
N GLN A 372 -65.71 -23.19 56.74
CA GLN A 372 -65.36 -23.64 55.40
C GLN A 372 -63.90 -23.29 55.08
N SER A 373 -63.46 -22.04 55.31
CA SER A 373 -62.07 -21.62 55.10
C SER A 373 -61.10 -22.45 55.96
N GLU A 374 -61.42 -22.65 57.25
CA GLU A 374 -60.60 -23.45 58.17
C GLU A 374 -60.48 -24.92 57.72
N ILE A 375 -61.58 -25.52 57.23
CA ILE A 375 -61.57 -26.89 56.68
C ILE A 375 -60.71 -26.97 55.41
N GLN A 376 -60.83 -25.99 54.51
CA GLN A 376 -60.07 -25.95 53.26
C GLN A 376 -58.56 -25.78 53.53
N GLU A 377 -58.18 -24.93 54.47
CA GLU A 377 -56.78 -24.77 54.90
C GLU A 377 -56.21 -26.05 55.53
N GLN A 378 -57.02 -26.78 56.32
CA GLN A 378 -56.63 -28.07 56.88
C GLN A 378 -56.42 -29.12 55.79
N ILE A 379 -57.34 -29.24 54.82
CA ILE A 379 -57.20 -30.17 53.68
C ILE A 379 -55.97 -29.82 52.84
N ASN A 380 -55.69 -28.53 52.61
CA ASN A 380 -54.49 -28.10 51.89
C ASN A 380 -53.21 -28.51 52.65
N THR A 381 -53.17 -28.28 53.95
CA THR A 381 -52.03 -28.66 54.82
C THR A 381 -51.79 -30.18 54.77
N THR A 382 -52.85 -30.96 54.94
CA THR A 382 -52.78 -32.43 54.84
C THR A 382 -52.35 -32.89 53.45
N THR A 383 -52.81 -32.24 52.38
CA THR A 383 -52.36 -32.57 51.01
C THR A 383 -50.87 -32.34 50.86
N MET A 384 -50.34 -31.21 51.36
CA MET A 384 -48.90 -30.91 51.34
C MET A 384 -48.08 -31.93 52.15
N GLU A 385 -48.60 -32.39 53.29
CA GLU A 385 -47.96 -33.46 54.09
C GLU A 385 -47.85 -34.76 53.28
N PHE A 386 -48.91 -35.17 52.57
CA PHE A 386 -48.86 -36.36 51.70
C PHE A 386 -47.91 -36.20 50.51
N LEU A 387 -47.76 -34.99 49.96
CA LEU A 387 -46.84 -34.74 48.84
C LEU A 387 -45.38 -34.61 49.29
N SER A 388 -45.11 -34.38 50.57
CA SER A 388 -43.74 -34.14 51.07
C SER A 388 -42.74 -35.26 50.72
N SER A 389 -43.16 -36.53 50.82
CA SER A 389 -42.34 -37.68 50.43
C SER A 389 -42.11 -37.70 48.92
N GLY A 390 -43.15 -37.51 48.12
CA GLY A 390 -43.04 -37.48 46.65
C GLY A 390 -42.18 -36.33 46.14
N ILE A 391 -42.19 -35.18 46.82
CA ILE A 391 -41.29 -34.04 46.52
C ILE A 391 -39.84 -34.40 46.83
N ALA A 392 -39.59 -35.12 47.94
CA ALA A 392 -38.25 -35.60 48.28
C ALA A 392 -37.75 -36.66 47.27
N ASP A 393 -38.62 -37.55 46.83
CA ASP A 393 -38.31 -38.55 45.79
C ASP A 393 -38.05 -37.88 44.44
N LEU A 394 -38.84 -36.86 44.07
CA LEU A 394 -38.62 -36.07 42.87
C LEU A 394 -37.28 -35.33 42.91
N ARG A 395 -36.93 -34.70 44.04
CA ARG A 395 -35.62 -34.05 44.22
C ARG A 395 -34.48 -35.04 44.01
N LYS A 396 -34.61 -36.26 44.56
CA LYS A 396 -33.61 -37.30 44.36
C LYS A 396 -33.51 -37.70 42.89
N ALA A 397 -34.65 -37.96 42.23
CA ALA A 397 -34.69 -38.33 40.83
C ALA A 397 -34.09 -37.25 39.91
N LEU A 398 -34.32 -35.97 40.20
CA LEU A 398 -33.72 -34.86 39.45
C LEU A 398 -32.19 -34.82 39.62
N ASN A 399 -31.68 -35.03 40.83
CA ASN A 399 -30.24 -35.13 41.06
C ASN A 399 -29.62 -36.36 40.38
N ASP A 400 -30.31 -37.51 40.40
CA ASP A 400 -29.88 -38.71 39.68
C ASP A 400 -29.82 -38.47 38.16
N ILE A 401 -30.79 -37.71 37.61
CA ILE A 401 -30.78 -37.25 36.21
C ILE A 401 -29.55 -36.37 35.95
N VAL A 402 -29.24 -35.39 36.79
CA VAL A 402 -28.06 -34.52 36.63
C VAL A 402 -26.77 -35.35 36.56
N SER A 403 -26.59 -36.31 37.47
CA SER A 403 -25.43 -37.21 37.43
C SER A 403 -25.40 -38.11 36.18
N SER A 404 -26.56 -38.56 35.70
CA SER A 404 -26.64 -39.31 34.44
C SER A 404 -26.25 -38.46 33.22
N LEU A 405 -26.77 -37.23 33.14
CA LEU A 405 -26.42 -36.26 32.09
C LEU A 405 -24.90 -36.00 32.09
N GLN A 406 -24.29 -35.81 33.28
CA GLN A 406 -22.84 -35.65 33.40
C GLN A 406 -22.07 -36.87 32.88
N SER A 407 -22.54 -38.09 33.18
CA SER A 407 -21.90 -39.30 32.67
C SER A 407 -22.00 -39.42 31.14
N GLN A 408 -23.11 -38.99 30.53
CA GLN A 408 -23.27 -38.94 29.07
C GLN A 408 -22.33 -37.88 28.45
N VAL A 409 -22.20 -36.70 29.07
CA VAL A 409 -21.24 -35.66 28.64
C VAL A 409 -19.81 -36.21 28.64
N ASP A 410 -19.39 -36.87 29.72
CA ASP A 410 -18.04 -37.43 29.83
C ASP A 410 -17.75 -38.39 28.67
N GLN A 411 -18.73 -39.20 28.26
CA GLN A 411 -18.62 -40.10 27.10
C GLN A 411 -18.45 -39.34 25.78
N HIS A 412 -19.25 -38.30 25.56
CA HIS A 412 -19.14 -37.44 24.37
C HIS A 412 -17.79 -36.71 24.32
N CYS A 413 -17.28 -36.26 25.46
CA CYS A 413 -16.00 -35.56 25.55
C CYS A 413 -14.81 -36.42 25.11
N TYR A 414 -14.85 -37.75 25.30
CA TYR A 414 -13.79 -38.63 24.78
C TYR A 414 -13.66 -38.59 23.26
N ALA A 415 -14.79 -38.52 22.54
CA ALA A 415 -14.78 -38.45 21.08
C ALA A 415 -14.25 -37.10 20.59
N ILE A 416 -14.70 -36.01 21.23
CA ILE A 416 -14.22 -34.65 20.94
C ILE A 416 -12.71 -34.56 21.21
N GLU A 417 -12.24 -35.08 22.34
CA GLU A 417 -10.84 -35.06 22.71
C GLU A 417 -9.95 -35.83 21.71
N ALA A 418 -10.41 -36.98 21.23
CA ALA A 418 -9.69 -37.73 20.20
C ALA A 418 -9.54 -36.93 18.88
N ASP A 419 -10.60 -36.25 18.45
CA ASP A 419 -10.57 -35.38 17.26
C ASP A 419 -9.63 -34.17 17.45
N LEU A 420 -9.69 -33.52 18.62
CA LEU A 420 -8.79 -32.41 18.97
C LEU A 420 -7.31 -32.83 18.88
N HIS A 421 -6.95 -33.98 19.45
CA HIS A 421 -5.58 -34.49 19.34
C HIS A 421 -5.19 -34.85 17.91
N GLN A 422 -6.11 -35.34 17.08
CA GLN A 422 -5.84 -35.60 15.67
C GLN A 422 -5.55 -34.30 14.90
N GLN A 423 -6.35 -33.24 15.12
CA GLN A 423 -6.11 -31.93 14.53
C GLN A 423 -4.75 -31.35 14.97
N ILE A 424 -4.45 -31.42 16.28
CA ILE A 424 -3.17 -30.96 16.83
C ILE A 424 -1.98 -31.66 16.18
N LYS A 425 -2.04 -32.99 16.02
CA LYS A 425 -0.98 -33.77 15.34
C LYS A 425 -0.80 -33.35 13.89
N SER A 426 -1.89 -33.12 13.16
CA SER A 426 -1.82 -32.62 11.78
C SER A 426 -1.14 -31.25 11.70
N LEU A 427 -1.45 -30.34 12.62
CA LEU A 427 -0.85 -29.01 12.67
C LEU A 427 0.62 -29.03 13.10
N LEU A 428 1.01 -29.96 13.99
CA LEU A 428 2.40 -30.14 14.40
C LEU A 428 3.26 -30.76 13.29
N ALA A 429 2.68 -31.66 12.48
CA ALA A 429 3.35 -32.31 11.36
C ALA A 429 3.63 -31.38 10.17
N PHE A 430 2.91 -30.25 10.07
CA PHE A 430 3.14 -29.24 9.03
C PHE A 430 4.52 -28.61 9.19
N ASP A 431 5.32 -28.61 8.12
CA ASP A 431 6.62 -27.92 8.08
C ASP A 431 6.62 -26.88 6.96
N LEU A 432 7.30 -25.76 7.22
CA LEU A 432 7.36 -24.66 6.26
C LEU A 432 8.58 -24.85 5.35
N ASP A 433 8.36 -24.84 4.04
CA ASP A 433 9.47 -24.86 3.09
C ASP A 433 10.13 -23.48 3.04
N ASN A 434 11.40 -23.41 3.45
CA ASN A 434 12.18 -22.18 3.47
C ASN A 434 13.05 -22.00 2.21
N GLN A 435 13.04 -22.93 1.25
CA GLN A 435 13.92 -22.87 0.08
C GLN A 435 13.66 -21.62 -0.76
N LEU A 436 12.39 -21.29 -1.01
CA LEU A 436 12.02 -20.13 -1.82
C LEU A 436 12.45 -18.81 -1.16
N ILE A 437 12.28 -18.69 0.16
CA ILE A 437 12.69 -17.48 0.91
C ILE A 437 14.20 -17.33 0.91
N GLN A 438 14.96 -18.43 1.04
CA GLN A 438 16.42 -18.39 0.94
C GLN A 438 16.88 -17.95 -0.46
N GLN A 439 16.21 -18.41 -1.51
CA GLN A 439 16.47 -17.97 -2.88
C GLN A 439 16.18 -16.48 -3.08
N LEU A 440 15.08 -15.98 -2.51
CA LEU A 440 14.74 -14.56 -2.54
C LEU A 440 15.79 -13.72 -1.81
N GLU A 441 16.24 -14.14 -0.62
CA GLU A 441 17.30 -13.45 0.14
C GLU A 441 18.62 -13.37 -0.63
N GLU A 442 19.03 -14.45 -1.29
CA GLU A 442 20.25 -14.47 -2.10
C GLU A 442 20.12 -13.62 -3.36
N THR A 443 18.98 -13.71 -4.03
CA THR A 443 18.68 -12.90 -5.22
C THR A 443 18.65 -11.42 -4.87
N ASN A 444 18.02 -11.05 -3.75
CA ASN A 444 17.91 -9.65 -3.33
C ASN A 444 19.28 -9.04 -3.05
N LYS A 445 20.14 -9.77 -2.32
CA LYS A 445 21.54 -9.34 -2.08
C LYS A 445 22.31 -9.08 -3.35
N ASN A 446 22.08 -9.87 -4.40
CA ASN A 446 22.74 -9.66 -5.69
C ASN A 446 22.19 -8.42 -6.40
N ILE A 447 20.88 -8.16 -6.34
CA ILE A 447 20.27 -6.95 -6.89
C ILE A 447 20.84 -5.70 -6.22
N THR A 448 20.86 -5.64 -4.88
CA THR A 448 21.38 -4.49 -4.13
C THR A 448 22.84 -4.21 -4.48
N ARG A 449 23.70 -5.24 -4.53
CA ARG A 449 25.11 -5.08 -4.93
C ARG A 449 25.26 -4.54 -6.36
N ASN A 450 24.40 -4.96 -7.27
CA ASN A 450 24.44 -4.50 -8.66
C ASN A 450 24.01 -3.02 -8.76
N ILE A 451 22.97 -2.60 -8.03
CA ILE A 451 22.55 -1.20 -7.92
C ILE A 451 23.73 -0.34 -7.43
N GLU A 452 24.32 -0.68 -6.28
CA GLU A 452 25.46 0.03 -5.70
C GLU A 452 26.65 0.13 -6.68
N SER A 453 26.90 -0.94 -7.44
CA SER A 453 27.98 -0.98 -8.43
C SER A 453 27.70 -0.05 -9.61
N ILE A 454 26.46 -0.01 -10.12
CA ILE A 454 26.05 0.84 -11.24
C ILE A 454 26.08 2.32 -10.83
N GLU A 455 25.56 2.65 -9.66
CA GLU A 455 25.58 4.03 -9.13
C GLU A 455 27.01 4.55 -8.96
N ARG A 456 27.91 3.68 -8.48
CA ARG A 456 29.33 4.02 -8.31
C ARG A 456 30.03 4.30 -9.65
N ILE A 457 29.71 3.55 -10.69
CA ILE A 457 30.22 3.79 -12.05
C ILE A 457 29.70 5.13 -12.59
N TYR A 458 28.43 5.46 -12.33
CA TYR A 458 27.81 6.71 -12.80
C TYR A 458 28.36 7.95 -12.11
N LEU A 459 28.60 7.90 -10.79
CA LEU A 459 29.28 8.97 -10.05
C LEU A 459 30.72 9.25 -10.56
N MET A 460 31.30 8.35 -11.36
CA MET A 460 32.61 8.53 -11.99
C MET A 460 32.57 9.22 -13.37
N THR A 461 31.44 9.76 -13.85
CA THR A 461 31.50 10.73 -14.97
C THR A 461 32.21 12.00 -14.51
N ASN A 462 33.53 11.97 -14.66
CA ASN A 462 34.48 12.92 -14.14
C ASN A 462 34.33 14.28 -14.84
N LYS A 463 34.19 15.35 -14.06
CA LYS A 463 34.21 16.74 -14.57
C LYS A 463 35.65 17.23 -14.71
N ILE A 464 36.00 17.81 -15.85
CA ILE A 464 37.31 18.42 -16.10
C ILE A 464 37.13 19.93 -16.20
N LEU A 465 37.89 20.68 -15.39
CA LEU A 465 37.96 22.14 -15.45
C LEU A 465 39.22 22.58 -16.19
N LEU A 466 39.05 23.20 -17.36
CA LEU A 466 40.12 23.77 -18.18
C LEU A 466 40.15 25.30 -18.00
N ILE A 467 41.32 25.83 -17.66
CA ILE A 467 41.47 27.23 -17.26
C ILE A 467 42.44 27.94 -18.19
N ASP A 468 42.02 29.04 -18.79
CA ASP A 468 42.89 29.96 -19.53
C ASP A 468 43.71 30.81 -18.54
N GLY A 469 44.94 30.36 -18.28
CA GLY A 469 45.78 30.93 -17.24
C GLY A 469 46.18 32.38 -17.52
N MET A 470 46.45 32.71 -18.79
CA MET A 470 46.90 34.05 -19.17
C MET A 470 45.75 35.05 -19.14
N ALA A 471 44.60 34.72 -19.71
CA ALA A 471 43.44 35.61 -19.71
C ALA A 471 43.00 35.97 -18.28
N LEU A 472 42.97 34.97 -17.37
CA LEU A 472 42.58 35.21 -15.98
C LEU A 472 43.63 36.04 -15.23
N LEU A 473 44.93 35.76 -15.42
CA LEU A 473 45.97 36.51 -14.73
C LEU A 473 45.95 38.00 -15.12
N PHE A 474 45.85 38.30 -16.42
CA PHE A 474 45.73 39.67 -16.91
C PHE A 474 44.47 40.37 -16.39
N ARG A 475 43.31 39.69 -16.42
CA ARG A 475 42.04 40.23 -15.93
C ARG A 475 42.15 40.69 -14.48
N HIS A 476 42.70 39.85 -13.61
CA HIS A 476 42.79 40.18 -12.19
C HIS A 476 43.91 41.18 -11.88
N PHE A 477 45.00 41.16 -12.64
CA PHE A 477 46.03 42.18 -12.52
C PHE A 477 45.47 43.58 -12.81
N TYR A 478 44.77 43.74 -13.94
CA TYR A 478 44.22 45.04 -14.34
C TYR A 478 43.05 45.52 -13.47
N ALA A 479 42.32 44.60 -12.83
CA ALA A 479 41.24 44.95 -11.91
C ALA A 479 41.72 45.81 -10.72
N THR A 480 42.97 45.67 -10.28
CA THR A 480 43.51 46.46 -9.15
C THR A 480 44.64 47.41 -9.55
N SER A 481 45.32 47.18 -10.68
CA SER A 481 46.41 48.05 -11.15
C SER A 481 45.92 49.45 -11.53
N LEU A 482 44.68 49.59 -12.02
CA LEU A 482 44.05 50.88 -12.36
C LEU A 482 43.99 51.86 -11.17
N HIS A 483 43.98 51.34 -9.94
CA HIS A 483 43.94 52.13 -8.70
C HIS A 483 45.29 52.14 -7.98
N ASN A 484 46.37 51.65 -8.61
CA ASN A 484 47.70 51.50 -8.02
C ASN A 484 47.72 50.67 -6.72
N GLN A 485 46.75 49.77 -6.55
CA GLN A 485 46.57 48.92 -5.37
C GLN A 485 47.18 47.54 -5.64
N PHE A 486 48.47 47.43 -5.32
CA PHE A 486 49.22 46.18 -5.44
C PHE A 486 49.37 45.51 -4.07
N MET A 487 48.92 44.26 -3.98
CA MET A 487 49.23 43.39 -2.85
C MET A 487 50.65 42.85 -3.06
N ARG A 488 51.55 43.00 -2.08
CA ARG A 488 52.98 42.69 -2.22
C ARG A 488 53.43 41.65 -1.20
N THR A 489 54.38 40.80 -1.58
CA THR A 489 55.09 39.90 -0.65
C THR A 489 56.00 40.68 0.30
N SER A 490 56.57 40.01 1.30
CA SER A 490 57.61 40.58 2.18
C SER A 490 58.88 41.02 1.45
N THR A 491 59.13 40.48 0.25
CA THR A 491 60.21 40.87 -0.65
C THR A 491 59.83 41.98 -1.63
N GLY A 492 58.60 42.51 -1.55
CA GLY A 492 58.11 43.62 -2.36
C GLY A 492 57.51 43.23 -3.72
N MET A 493 57.46 41.94 -4.07
CA MET A 493 56.90 41.45 -5.34
C MET A 493 55.37 41.63 -5.36
N PRO A 494 54.78 42.29 -6.38
CA PRO A 494 53.33 42.32 -6.58
C PRO A 494 52.74 40.92 -6.78
N THR A 495 51.55 40.67 -6.24
CA THR A 495 50.84 39.38 -6.26
C THR A 495 49.35 39.52 -6.56
N ASN A 496 48.89 40.72 -6.93
CA ASN A 496 47.49 41.02 -7.15
C ASN A 496 46.84 40.17 -8.26
N GLY A 497 47.56 39.91 -9.35
CA GLY A 497 47.11 39.01 -10.41
C GLY A 497 47.00 37.57 -9.91
N VAL A 498 48.02 37.08 -9.20
CA VAL A 498 48.05 35.72 -8.65
C VAL A 498 46.93 35.49 -7.63
N GLN A 499 46.72 36.42 -6.69
CA GLN A 499 45.66 36.29 -5.69
C GLN A 499 44.26 36.28 -6.32
N GLY A 500 44.02 37.14 -7.31
CA GLY A 500 42.74 37.16 -8.02
C GLY A 500 42.53 35.90 -8.86
N PHE A 501 43.56 35.42 -9.55
CA PHE A 501 43.55 34.12 -10.24
C PHE A 501 43.14 33.00 -9.28
N VAL A 502 43.85 32.84 -8.17
CA VAL A 502 43.59 31.77 -7.19
C VAL A 502 42.15 31.86 -6.68
N ARG A 503 41.69 33.05 -6.27
CA ARG A 503 40.31 33.22 -5.77
C ARG A 503 39.27 32.81 -6.81
N HIS A 504 39.46 33.21 -8.07
CA HIS A 504 38.54 32.88 -9.16
C HIS A 504 38.52 31.38 -9.43
N VAL A 505 39.69 30.74 -9.50
CA VAL A 505 39.80 29.30 -9.71
C VAL A 505 39.11 28.53 -8.58
N PHE A 506 39.33 28.92 -7.32
CA PHE A 506 38.67 28.26 -6.19
C PHE A 506 37.16 28.50 -6.14
N THR A 507 36.68 29.66 -6.55
CA THR A 507 35.23 29.89 -6.72
C THR A 507 34.66 28.91 -7.74
N ALA A 508 35.31 28.77 -8.90
CA ALA A 508 34.84 27.85 -9.92
C ALA A 508 34.95 26.38 -9.51
N ILE A 509 36.00 25.99 -8.78
CA ILE A 509 36.11 24.65 -8.19
C ILE A 509 34.95 24.37 -7.24
N ASN A 510 34.60 25.32 -6.37
CA ASN A 510 33.49 25.16 -5.43
C ASN A 510 32.12 25.10 -6.12
N GLU A 511 31.94 25.81 -7.24
CA GLU A 511 30.67 25.83 -7.98
C GLU A 511 30.50 24.60 -8.90
N ILE A 512 31.59 24.15 -9.51
CA ILE A 512 31.57 23.10 -10.54
C ILE A 512 31.81 21.70 -9.92
N ASP A 513 32.53 21.64 -8.81
CA ASP A 513 33.03 20.42 -8.16
C ASP A 513 33.78 19.50 -9.14
N PRO A 514 34.88 19.98 -9.77
CA PRO A 514 35.59 19.22 -10.78
C PRO A 514 36.47 18.11 -10.18
N SER A 515 36.46 16.95 -10.82
CA SER A 515 37.36 15.84 -10.50
C SER A 515 38.81 16.09 -10.93
N HIS A 516 39.01 16.91 -11.98
CA HIS A 516 40.32 17.24 -12.56
C HIS A 516 40.39 18.72 -12.90
N VAL A 517 41.55 19.36 -12.70
CA VAL A 517 41.78 20.77 -13.03
C VAL A 517 43.08 20.91 -13.82
N ALA A 518 43.00 21.58 -14.97
CA ALA A 518 44.15 21.91 -15.80
C ALA A 518 44.19 23.39 -16.16
N VAL A 519 45.36 24.00 -16.08
CA VAL A 519 45.61 25.40 -16.45
C VAL A 519 46.46 25.44 -17.71
N CYS A 520 45.93 26.05 -18.76
CA CYS A 520 46.57 26.17 -20.06
C CYS A 520 47.26 27.54 -20.17
N TRP A 521 48.51 27.54 -20.63
CA TRP A 521 49.38 28.72 -20.67
C TRP A 521 49.88 28.99 -22.09
N ASP A 522 49.90 30.27 -22.47
CA ASP A 522 50.61 30.70 -23.68
C ASP A 522 52.12 30.52 -23.51
N MET A 523 52.78 29.89 -24.50
CA MET A 523 54.21 29.61 -24.48
C MET A 523 54.94 30.31 -25.63
N GLY A 524 54.97 31.65 -25.59
CA GLY A 524 55.91 32.45 -26.39
C GLY A 524 55.30 33.61 -27.20
N LYS A 525 56.19 34.40 -27.82
CA LYS A 525 55.88 35.63 -28.56
C LYS A 525 55.62 35.41 -30.07
N ALA A 526 55.93 34.22 -30.58
CA ALA A 526 55.76 33.85 -31.98
C ALA A 526 55.00 32.53 -32.04
N THR A 527 53.79 32.58 -32.60
CA THR A 527 52.98 31.40 -32.92
C THR A 527 52.99 31.19 -34.43
N PHE A 528 52.51 30.04 -34.90
CA PHE A 528 52.35 29.82 -36.36
C PHE A 528 51.49 30.93 -37.02
N ARG A 529 50.61 31.59 -36.25
CA ARG A 529 49.79 32.72 -36.71
C ARG A 529 50.63 33.96 -37.03
N ASN A 530 51.75 34.18 -36.32
CA ASN A 530 52.70 35.25 -36.64
C ASN A 530 53.49 34.98 -37.92
N GLU A 531 53.67 33.70 -38.30
CA GLU A 531 54.31 33.32 -39.58
C GLU A 531 53.34 33.47 -40.77
N MET A 532 52.02 33.33 -40.52
CA MET A 532 50.98 33.47 -41.55
C MET A 532 50.55 34.92 -41.80
N TYR A 533 50.62 35.79 -40.79
CA TYR A 533 50.25 37.20 -40.92
C TYR A 533 51.08 38.07 -39.99
N ASP A 534 51.93 38.93 -40.58
CA ASP A 534 52.81 39.82 -39.82
C ASP A 534 52.03 40.70 -38.82
N GLY A 535 50.83 41.18 -39.18
CA GLY A 535 50.02 42.07 -38.35
C GLY A 535 49.30 41.43 -37.16
N TYR A 536 49.43 40.13 -36.92
CA TYR A 536 48.71 39.43 -35.85
C TYR A 536 49.23 39.85 -34.46
N LYS A 537 48.35 40.36 -33.61
CA LYS A 537 48.62 40.82 -32.23
C LYS A 537 49.76 41.87 -32.09
N GLN A 538 50.19 42.53 -33.18
CA GLN A 538 51.27 43.56 -33.17
C GLN A 538 50.96 44.80 -32.32
N ASN A 539 49.68 45.10 -32.07
CA ASN A 539 49.26 46.25 -31.27
C ASN A 539 49.15 45.97 -29.75
N ARG A 540 49.54 44.78 -29.27
CA ARG A 540 49.50 44.48 -27.82
C ARG A 540 50.66 45.20 -27.10
N PRO A 541 50.39 46.06 -26.11
CA PRO A 541 51.45 46.71 -25.34
C PRO A 541 52.25 45.67 -24.55
N ALA A 542 53.52 45.97 -24.28
CA ALA A 542 54.34 45.12 -23.42
C ALA A 542 53.69 45.00 -22.02
N PRO A 543 53.74 43.82 -21.37
CA PRO A 543 53.17 43.66 -20.03
C PRO A 543 53.85 44.62 -19.03
N PRO A 544 53.10 45.22 -18.09
CA PRO A 544 53.66 46.10 -17.07
C PRO A 544 54.76 45.41 -16.24
N GLU A 545 55.77 46.16 -15.79
CA GLU A 545 56.91 45.62 -15.03
C GLU A 545 56.46 44.85 -13.76
N GLU A 546 55.36 45.28 -13.15
CA GLU A 546 54.76 44.67 -11.97
C GLU A 546 54.06 43.32 -12.24
N LEU A 547 53.71 43.02 -13.50
CA LEU A 547 53.06 41.77 -13.90
C LEU A 547 54.08 40.69 -14.28
N ILE A 548 55.21 41.07 -14.88
CA ILE A 548 56.26 40.15 -15.34
C ILE A 548 56.65 39.09 -14.28
N PRO A 549 56.96 39.43 -13.02
CA PRO A 549 57.34 38.43 -12.02
C PRO A 549 56.19 37.49 -11.61
N GLN A 550 54.93 37.82 -11.93
CA GLN A 550 53.77 37.01 -11.55
C GLN A 550 53.50 35.86 -12.53
N PHE A 551 54.06 35.87 -13.75
CA PHE A 551 53.85 34.80 -14.73
C PHE A 551 54.43 33.46 -14.28
N ASP A 552 55.65 33.46 -13.76
CA ASP A 552 56.26 32.24 -13.24
C ASP A 552 55.69 31.88 -11.87
N PHE A 553 55.39 32.90 -11.06
CA PHE A 553 54.85 32.70 -9.72
C PHE A 553 53.44 32.08 -9.72
N VAL A 554 52.55 32.47 -10.64
CA VAL A 554 51.21 31.87 -10.74
C VAL A 554 51.29 30.39 -11.15
N LYS A 555 52.24 30.01 -12.01
CA LYS A 555 52.47 28.63 -12.43
C LYS A 555 52.96 27.78 -11.26
N GLU A 556 53.88 28.30 -10.45
CA GLU A 556 54.36 27.66 -9.23
C GLU A 556 53.21 27.42 -8.24
N VAL A 557 52.42 28.47 -7.97
CA VAL A 557 51.26 28.40 -7.06
C VAL A 557 50.21 27.41 -7.57
N SER A 558 49.88 27.47 -8.86
CA SER A 558 48.98 26.52 -9.53
C SER A 558 49.43 25.07 -9.35
N ASN A 559 50.72 24.81 -9.54
CA ASN A 559 51.31 23.49 -9.35
C ASN A 559 51.27 23.04 -7.87
N GLN A 560 51.46 23.95 -6.91
CA GLN A 560 51.35 23.62 -5.47
C GLN A 560 49.93 23.24 -5.05
N PHE A 561 48.91 23.75 -5.72
CA PHE A 561 47.52 23.31 -5.53
C PHE A 561 47.20 21.96 -6.19
N GLY A 562 48.15 21.36 -6.90
CA GLY A 562 47.96 20.10 -7.62
C GLY A 562 47.29 20.25 -8.99
N PHE A 563 47.17 21.46 -9.52
CA PHE A 563 46.61 21.68 -10.85
C PHE A 563 47.63 21.30 -11.93
N VAL A 564 47.15 20.68 -13.01
CA VAL A 564 48.01 20.31 -14.13
C VAL A 564 48.28 21.55 -14.98
N ASN A 565 49.55 21.94 -15.13
CA ASN A 565 49.93 23.10 -15.92
C ASN A 565 50.38 22.66 -17.33
N ILE A 566 49.69 23.11 -18.37
CA ILE A 566 49.90 22.67 -19.75
C ILE A 566 50.26 23.88 -20.61
N GLY A 567 51.37 23.78 -21.34
CA GLY A 567 51.79 24.79 -22.31
C GLY A 567 52.58 24.13 -23.42
N VAL A 568 52.21 24.42 -24.67
CA VAL A 568 52.83 23.81 -25.86
C VAL A 568 53.52 24.91 -26.65
N GLN A 569 54.80 24.71 -26.98
CA GLN A 569 55.57 25.66 -27.76
C GLN A 569 54.90 25.91 -29.13
N ASN A 570 54.82 27.18 -29.53
CA ASN A 570 54.22 27.67 -30.79
C ASN A 570 52.67 27.63 -30.88
N TYR A 571 51.98 27.18 -29.82
CA TYR A 571 50.52 27.16 -29.73
C TYR A 571 50.04 28.08 -28.60
N GLU A 572 48.84 28.62 -28.76
CA GLU A 572 48.18 29.48 -27.77
C GLU A 572 47.35 28.63 -26.79
N ALA A 573 46.97 29.20 -25.65
CA ALA A 573 46.22 28.49 -24.61
C ALA A 573 44.84 28.01 -25.09
N ASP A 574 44.23 28.73 -26.04
CA ASP A 574 42.98 28.38 -26.73
C ASP A 574 43.11 27.11 -27.57
N ASP A 575 44.22 26.95 -28.32
CA ASP A 575 44.51 25.76 -29.11
C ASP A 575 44.61 24.53 -28.21
N VAL A 576 45.25 24.68 -27.05
CA VAL A 576 45.41 23.63 -26.04
C VAL A 576 44.07 23.28 -25.41
N ILE A 577 43.30 24.28 -24.97
CA ILE A 577 41.98 24.08 -24.37
C ILE A 577 41.05 23.38 -25.35
N GLY A 578 41.06 23.76 -26.62
CA GLY A 578 40.23 23.11 -27.64
C GLY A 578 40.60 21.69 -27.93
N THR A 579 41.90 21.41 -28.01
CA THR A 579 42.39 20.05 -28.20
C THR A 579 41.99 19.16 -27.03
N LEU A 580 42.11 19.65 -25.79
CA LEU A 580 41.72 18.89 -24.59
C LEU A 580 40.20 18.73 -24.48
N ALA A 581 39.43 19.77 -24.76
CA ALA A 581 37.98 19.70 -24.75
C ALA A 581 37.47 18.65 -25.73
N GLN A 582 37.96 18.67 -26.98
CA GLN A 582 37.62 17.69 -28.01
C GLN A 582 38.07 16.26 -27.65
N ALA A 583 39.26 16.10 -27.07
CA ALA A 583 39.81 14.78 -26.79
C ALA A 583 39.09 14.05 -25.63
N TYR A 584 38.48 14.80 -24.71
CA TYR A 584 37.88 14.23 -23.50
C TYR A 584 36.35 14.42 -23.40
N SER A 585 35.71 15.13 -24.33
CA SER A 585 34.27 15.41 -24.29
C SER A 585 33.37 14.17 -24.38
N ASP A 586 33.87 13.06 -24.93
CA ASP A 586 33.11 11.82 -25.07
C ASP A 586 32.96 11.06 -23.74
N GLU A 587 33.88 11.29 -22.79
CA GLU A 587 33.95 10.55 -21.52
C GLU A 587 33.78 11.46 -20.28
N HIS A 588 33.94 12.78 -20.46
CA HIS A 588 34.00 13.75 -19.37
C HIS A 588 33.15 14.99 -19.66
N GLN A 589 32.59 15.59 -18.61
CA GLN A 589 31.96 16.90 -18.70
C GLN A 589 33.05 17.99 -18.62
N ILE A 590 33.19 18.77 -19.69
CA ILE A 590 34.24 19.79 -19.81
C ILE A 590 33.69 21.16 -19.44
N TYR A 591 34.38 21.85 -18.54
CA TYR A 591 34.12 23.24 -18.16
C TYR A 591 35.33 24.09 -18.53
N VAL A 592 35.11 25.19 -19.22
CA VAL A 592 36.17 26.12 -19.63
C VAL A 592 36.00 27.45 -18.92
N ILE A 593 37.08 27.96 -18.31
CA ILE A 593 37.13 29.32 -17.76
C ILE A 593 38.10 30.14 -18.58
N THR A 594 37.59 31.20 -19.22
CA THR A 594 38.40 32.18 -19.95
C THR A 594 37.88 33.60 -19.77
N GLY A 595 38.78 34.56 -19.95
CA GLY A 595 38.45 35.98 -20.03
C GLY A 595 38.32 36.49 -21.47
N ASP A 596 38.64 35.66 -22.46
CA ASP A 596 38.65 36.02 -23.87
C ASP A 596 37.29 35.77 -24.53
N ARG A 597 36.81 36.73 -25.33
CA ARG A 597 35.52 36.62 -26.04
C ARG A 597 35.64 35.80 -27.33
N GLU A 598 36.84 35.48 -27.77
CA GLU A 598 37.08 34.70 -28.99
C GLU A 598 36.63 33.22 -28.87
N TYR A 599 36.43 32.70 -27.65
CA TYR A 599 35.93 31.33 -27.40
C TYR A 599 34.49 31.08 -27.88
N PHE A 600 33.66 32.11 -28.03
CA PHE A 600 32.25 31.95 -28.43
C PHE A 600 32.05 31.50 -29.88
N THR A 601 33.12 31.28 -30.65
CA THR A 601 33.04 30.94 -32.08
C THR A 601 33.48 29.49 -32.39
N VAL A 602 33.95 28.71 -31.41
CA VAL A 602 34.63 27.40 -31.68
C VAL A 602 34.00 26.18 -30.98
N TYR A 603 32.96 26.32 -30.16
CA TYR A 603 32.31 25.17 -29.51
C TYR A 603 30.79 25.21 -29.64
#